data_AF-A0AAF0DBX5-F1
#
_entry.id   AF-A0AAF0DBX5-F1
#
_cell.length_a   1.000
_cell.length_b   1.000
_cell.length_c   1.000
_cell.angle_alpha   90.00
_cell.angle_beta   90.00
_cell.angle_gamma   90.00
#
_symmetry.space_group_name_H-M   'P 1'
#
loop_
_entity.id
_entity.type
_entity.pdbx_description
1 polymer ?
#
loop_
_entity_poly.entity_id
_entity_poly.type
_entity_poly.pdbx_seq_one_letter_code
_entity_poly.pdbx_strand_id
1 'polypeptide(L)'
;MDSPQVVAPLDSREQPILDQLLVVRDALLLLKQDKSTYIKSQDVIPYYDRVIEQVQLLNNVRAEGVAERERNRGWRKQSLYILGNNEAPAA
;
A
#
# COMPACT_ATOMS: atom_id res chain seq x y z
N MET A 1 -14.40 10.12 20.64
CA MET A 1 -15.27 9.60 19.57
C MET A 1 -14.39 8.81 18.63
N ASP A 2 -14.22 7.52 18.90
CA ASP A 2 -13.49 6.61 18.02
C ASP A 2 -14.41 6.24 16.86
N SER A 3 -14.27 6.94 15.73
CA SER A 3 -14.88 6.47 14.48
C SER A 3 -14.34 5.06 14.21
N PRO A 4 -15.19 4.07 13.86
CA PRO A 4 -14.70 2.80 13.37
C PRO A 4 -13.92 3.13 12.11
N GLN A 5 -12.59 3.08 12.20
CA GLN A 5 -11.74 3.07 11.04
C GLN A 5 -12.19 1.82 10.28
N VAL A 6 -12.92 1.99 9.18
CA VAL A 6 -13.15 0.92 8.23
C VAL A 6 -11.77 0.58 7.71
N VAL A 7 -11.09 -0.34 8.39
CA VAL A 7 -9.82 -0.89 7.95
C VAL A 7 -10.21 -1.70 6.73
N ALA A 8 -10.17 -1.05 5.56
CA ALA A 8 -10.21 -1.76 4.30
C ALA A 8 -9.18 -2.89 4.40
N PRO A 9 -9.49 -4.12 3.93
CA PRO A 9 -8.55 -5.23 4.02
C PRO A 9 -7.20 -4.76 3.52
N LEU A 10 -6.20 -4.77 4.41
CA LEU A 10 -4.85 -4.38 4.05
C LEU A 10 -4.40 -5.35 2.96
N ASP A 11 -4.01 -4.84 1.79
CA ASP A 11 -3.53 -5.71 0.72
C ASP A 11 -2.36 -6.52 1.28
N SER A 12 -2.47 -7.85 1.22
CA SER A 12 -1.44 -8.77 1.73
C SER A 12 -0.04 -8.48 1.18
N ARG A 13 0.04 -7.83 0.01
CA ARG A 13 1.29 -7.40 -0.64
C ARG A 13 1.94 -6.20 0.07
N GLU A 14 1.20 -5.43 0.88
CA GLU A 14 1.75 -4.32 1.67
C GLU A 14 2.48 -4.82 2.93
N GLN A 15 2.13 -5.99 3.47
CA GLN A 15 2.74 -6.54 4.68
C GLN A 15 4.27 -6.70 4.60
N PRO A 16 4.86 -7.35 3.56
CA PRO A 16 6.32 -7.48 3.48
C PRO A 16 7.03 -6.12 3.34
N ILE A 17 6.38 -5.11 2.76
CA ILE A 17 6.93 -3.75 2.65
C ILE A 17 6.99 -3.09 4.03
N LEU A 18 5.92 -3.23 4.82
CA LEU A 18 5.89 -2.76 6.21
C LEU A 18 6.98 -3.44 7.04
N ASP A 19 7.14 -4.76 6.91
CA ASP A 19 8.16 -5.51 7.65
C ASP A 19 9.57 -4.97 7.35
N GLN A 20 9.88 -4.64 6.09
CA GLN A 20 11.16 -4.02 5.74
C GLN A 20 11.33 -2.60 6.31
N LEU A 21 10.28 -1.78 6.29
CA LEU A 21 10.32 -0.44 6.88
C LEU A 21 10.54 -0.49 8.40
N LEU A 22 9.97 -1.49 9.09
CA LEU A 22 10.20 -1.72 10.52
C LEU A 22 11.66 -2.09 10.78
N VAL A 23 12.26 -2.98 9.98
CA VAL A 23 13.68 -3.33 10.09
C VAL A 23 14.58 -2.10 9.91
N VAL A 24 14.29 -1.25 8.92
CA VAL A 24 15.07 -0.02 8.70
C VAL A 24 14.92 0.95 9.88
N ARG A 25 13.69 1.14 10.39
CA ARG A 25 13.43 1.97 11.56
C ARG A 25 14.22 1.47 12.77
N ASP A 26 14.21 0.17 13.02
CA ASP A 26 14.87 -0.42 14.19
C ASP A 26 16.40 -0.26 14.09
N ALA A 27 16.98 -0.41 12.88
CA ALA A 27 18.40 -0.13 12.64
C ALA A 27 18.76 1.35 12.86
N LEU A 28 17.92 2.28 12.40
CA LEU A 28 18.10 3.72 12.64
C LEU A 28 17.96 4.08 14.13
N LEU A 29 17.06 3.43 14.86
CA LEU A 29 16.92 3.60 16.30
C LEU A 29 18.18 3.13 17.04
N LEU A 30 18.74 1.98 16.64
CA LEU A 30 19.97 1.48 17.20
C LEU A 30 21.13 2.45 16.95
N LEU A 31 21.27 2.94 15.71
CA LEU A 31 22.28 3.95 15.34
C LEU A 31 22.14 5.22 16.19
N LYS A 32 20.90 5.67 16.45
CA LYS A 32 20.61 6.84 17.29
C LYS A 32 20.91 6.62 18.77
N GLN A 33 20.76 5.40 19.27
CA GLN A 33 21.00 5.06 20.67
C GLN A 33 22.49 5.01 21.00
N ASP A 34 23.34 4.70 20.01
CA ASP A 34 24.79 4.73 20.18
C ASP A 34 25.30 6.18 20.32
N LYS A 35 25.52 6.60 21.57
CA LYS A 35 26.04 7.93 21.91
C LYS A 35 27.57 8.00 21.91
N SER A 36 28.27 6.90 21.58
CA SER A 36 29.72 6.85 21.63
C SER A 36 30.40 7.63 20.49
N THR A 37 29.69 7.79 19.37
CA THR A 37 30.20 8.47 18.18
C THR A 37 29.16 9.37 17.52
N TYR A 38 29.63 10.45 16.89
CA TYR A 38 28.80 11.31 16.06
C TYR A 38 28.36 10.58 14.79
N ILE A 39 27.06 10.53 14.52
CA ILE A 39 26.48 9.92 13.32
C ILE A 39 26.79 10.78 12.10
N LYS A 40 27.43 10.20 11.09
CA LYS A 40 27.71 10.87 9.82
C LYS A 40 26.62 10.58 8.80
N SER A 41 26.48 11.45 7.80
CA SER A 41 25.52 11.23 6.70
C SER A 41 25.70 9.87 6.02
N GLN A 42 26.95 9.42 5.91
CA GLN A 42 27.34 8.12 5.32
C GLN A 42 26.67 6.93 6.04
N ASP A 43 26.44 7.06 7.35
CA ASP A 43 25.84 6.02 8.18
C ASP A 43 24.31 5.97 8.01
N VAL A 44 23.70 7.03 7.45
CA VAL A 44 22.23 7.19 7.34
C VAL A 44 21.74 7.06 5.90
N ILE A 45 22.53 7.52 4.91
CA ILE A 45 22.17 7.50 3.48
C ILE A 45 21.68 6.11 3.01
N PRO A 46 22.34 4.98 3.35
CA PRO A 46 21.85 3.67 2.91
C PRO A 46 20.45 3.32 3.41
N TYR A 47 20.07 3.80 4.60
CA TYR A 47 18.72 3.59 5.15
C TYR A 47 17.70 4.49 4.48
N TYR A 48 18.07 5.74 4.17
CA TYR A 48 17.23 6.65 3.41
C TYR A 48 16.86 6.05 2.05
N ASP A 49 17.84 5.58 1.29
CA ASP A 49 17.61 4.98 -0.04
C ASP A 49 16.68 3.77 0.05
N ARG A 50 16.86 2.91 1.06
CA ARG A 50 15.96 1.77 1.31
C ARG A 50 14.52 2.20 1.62
N VAL A 51 14.33 3.25 2.42
CA VAL A 51 12.97 3.77 2.70
C VAL A 51 12.32 4.27 1.42
N ILE A 52 13.06 5.00 0.59
CA ILE A 52 12.55 5.50 -0.70
C ILE A 52 12.11 4.34 -1.59
N GLU A 53 12.92 3.29 -1.71
CA GLU A 53 12.58 2.09 -2.47
C GLU A 53 11.28 1.43 -1.96
N GLN A 54 11.16 1.19 -0.65
CA GLN A 54 9.97 0.58 -0.07
C GLN A 54 8.72 1.45 -0.26
N VAL A 55 8.83 2.77 -0.16
CA VAL A 55 7.72 3.70 -0.42
C VAL A 55 7.30 3.68 -1.90
N GLN A 56 8.25 3.58 -2.82
CA GLN A 56 7.94 3.43 -4.25
C GLN A 56 7.20 2.11 -4.52
N LEU A 57 7.65 1.00 -3.94
CA LEU A 57 6.96 -0.29 -4.03
C LEU A 57 5.53 -0.20 -3.47
N LEU A 58 5.35 0.44 -2.32
CA LEU A 58 4.04 0.62 -1.70
C LEU A 58 3.09 1.41 -2.61
N ASN A 59 3.58 2.50 -3.21
CA ASN A 59 2.81 3.32 -4.13
C ASN A 59 2.38 2.53 -5.37
N ASN A 60 3.26 1.68 -5.92
CA ASN A 60 2.95 0.84 -7.06
C ASN A 60 1.85 -0.20 -6.73
N VAL A 61 1.98 -0.91 -5.60
CA VAL A 61 0.98 -1.87 -5.13
C VAL A 61 -0.40 -1.21 -4.97
N ARG A 62 -0.42 -0.01 -4.38
CA ARG A 62 -1.66 0.75 -4.18
C ARG A 62 -2.26 1.23 -5.50
N ALA A 63 -1.44 1.70 -6.44
CA ALA A 63 -1.89 2.13 -7.76
C ALA A 63 -2.54 0.97 -8.54
N GLU A 64 -1.92 -0.22 -8.51
CA GLU A 64 -2.48 -1.43 -9.13
C GLU A 64 -3.83 -1.82 -8.51
N GLY A 65 -3.93 -1.80 -7.19
CA GLY A 65 -5.16 -2.13 -6.47
C GLY A 65 -6.31 -1.15 -6.75
N VAL A 66 -6.00 0.13 -7.02
CA VAL A 66 -6.99 1.12 -7.49
C VAL A 66 -7.42 0.80 -8.91
N ALA A 67 -6.48 0.59 -9.82
CA ALA A 67 -6.78 0.28 -11.23
C ALA A 67 -7.61 -1.01 -11.37
N GLU A 68 -7.33 -2.03 -10.57
CA GLU A 68 -8.11 -3.27 -10.56
C GLU A 68 -9.54 -3.06 -10.05
N ARG A 69 -9.73 -2.27 -8.99
CA ARG A 69 -11.06 -1.91 -8.49
C ARG A 69 -11.88 -1.15 -9.54
N GLU A 70 -11.25 -0.26 -10.28
CA GLU A 70 -11.89 0.50 -11.36
C GLU A 70 -12.30 -0.41 -12.52
N ARG A 71 -11.41 -1.32 -12.95
CA ARG A 71 -11.76 -2.35 -13.95
C ARG A 71 -12.93 -3.19 -13.48
N ASN A 72 -12.88 -3.74 -12.27
CA ASN A 72 -13.95 -4.57 -11.70
C ASN A 72 -15.27 -3.81 -11.60
N ARG A 73 -15.25 -2.52 -11.26
CA ARG A 73 -16.44 -1.67 -11.28
C ARG A 73 -17.01 -1.51 -12.70
N GLY A 74 -16.15 -1.36 -13.70
CA GLY A 74 -16.54 -1.32 -15.11
C GLY A 74 -17.21 -2.62 -15.57
N TRP A 75 -16.57 -3.76 -15.33
CA TRP A 75 -17.13 -5.09 -15.65
C TRP A 75 -18.47 -5.36 -14.97
N ARG A 76 -18.61 -4.98 -13.69
CA ARG A 76 -19.89 -5.09 -12.96
C ARG A 76 -20.99 -4.23 -13.60
N LYS A 77 -20.70 -2.98 -13.96
CA LYS A 77 -21.66 -2.09 -14.63
C LYS A 77 -22.08 -2.64 -15.99
N GLN A 78 -21.14 -3.13 -16.79
CA GLN A 78 -21.40 -3.73 -18.10
C GLN A 78 -22.27 -5.00 -17.96
N SER A 79 -21.96 -5.86 -16.99
CA SER A 79 -22.74 -7.07 -16.72
C SER A 79 -24.17 -6.74 -16.29
N LEU A 80 -24.33 -5.73 -15.42
CA LEU A 80 -25.65 -5.27 -14.99
C LEU A 80 -26.48 -4.69 -16.15
N TYR A 81 -25.84 -3.97 -17.07
CA TYR A 81 -26.48 -3.44 -18.28
C TYR A 81 -26.94 -4.56 -19.23
N ILE A 82 -26.10 -5.59 -19.43
CA ILE A 82 -26.46 -6.75 -20.26
C ILE A 82 -27.62 -7.55 -19.64
N LEU A 83 -27.61 -7.74 -18.32
CA LEU A 83 -28.69 -8.46 -17.61
C LEU A 83 -30.00 -7.65 -17.56
N GLY A 84 -29.91 -6.33 -17.38
CA GLY A 84 -31.09 -5.45 -17.34
C GLY A 84 -31.77 -5.22 -18.70
N ASN A 85 -31.06 -5.41 -19.81
CA ASN A 85 -31.62 -5.29 -21.16
C ASN A 85 -32.25 -6.59 -21.69
N ASN A 86 -32.24 -7.68 -20.90
CA ASN A 86 -32.90 -8.94 -21.23
C ASN A 86 -34.31 -9.09 -20.60
N GLU A 87 -34.79 -8.08 -19.87
CA GLU A 87 -36.15 -8.07 -19.32
C GLU A 87 -37.08 -7.15 -20.15
N ALA A 88 -37.99 -7.80 -20.91
CA ALA A 88 -39.18 -7.32 -21.64
C ALA A 88 -39.00 -6.80 -23.10
N PRO A 89 -39.89 -7.19 -24.06
CA PRO A 89 -41.32 -7.47 -23.85
C PRO A 89 -41.75 -8.91 -24.21
N ALA A 90 -42.34 -9.60 -23.24
CA ALA A 90 -43.24 -10.71 -23.51
C ALA A 90 -44.68 -10.23 -23.29
N ALA A 91 -45.37 -10.00 -24.41
CA ALA A 91 -46.82 -9.90 -24.62
C ALA A 91 -47.62 -8.83 -23.87
#